data_AF-Q3AX70-F1
#
_entry.id   AF-Q3AX70-F1
#
_cell.length_a   1.000
_cell.length_b   1.000
_cell.length_c   1.000
_cell.angle_alpha   90.00
_cell.angle_beta   90.00
_cell.angle_gamma   90.00
#
_symmetry.space_group_name_H-M   'P 1'
#
loop_
_entity.id
_entity.type
_entity.pdbx_description
1 polymer ?
#
loop_
_entity_poly.entity_id
_entity_poly.type
_entity_poly.pdbx_seq_one_letter_code
_entity_poly.pdbx_strand_id
1 'polypeptide(L)'
;MMISLLMAGLIAATPATSQDNNLLKSFCLAAFKAAMAQAGETPPPGMGEETCSCFLDEVGGGAGIDAARETCKQRAAETYKS
;
A
#
# COMPACT_ATOMS: atom_id res chain seq x y z
N MET A 1 -2.44 -28.55 37.35
CA MET A 1 -3.58 -27.62 37.49
C MET A 1 -3.10 -26.27 36.94
N MET A 2 -2.92 -26.14 35.61
CA MET A 2 -3.94 -25.81 34.60
C MET A 2 -4.76 -24.58 34.97
N ILE A 3 -4.59 -23.49 34.20
CA ILE A 3 -5.52 -22.40 33.80
C ILE A 3 -4.59 -21.24 33.36
N SER A 4 -4.16 -21.14 32.10
CA SER A 4 -4.91 -20.70 30.92
C SER A 4 -5.62 -19.36 31.10
N LEU A 5 -4.98 -18.26 30.69
CA LEU A 5 -5.67 -17.13 30.06
C LEU A 5 -4.76 -16.57 28.95
N LEU A 6 -4.85 -17.19 27.79
CA LEU A 6 -4.51 -16.59 26.52
C LEU A 6 -5.51 -15.45 26.27
N MET A 7 -5.12 -14.21 26.58
CA MET A 7 -5.75 -13.02 26.00
C MET A 7 -5.33 -12.96 24.52
N ALA A 8 -5.89 -13.84 23.71
CA ALA A 8 -5.91 -13.70 22.26
C ALA A 8 -6.87 -12.55 21.94
N GLY A 9 -6.32 -11.33 21.93
CA GLY A 9 -7.02 -10.17 21.39
C GLY A 9 -7.30 -10.41 19.92
N LEU A 10 -8.52 -10.85 19.61
CA LEU A 10 -9.08 -10.83 18.27
C LEU A 10 -9.26 -9.36 17.87
N ILE A 11 -8.21 -8.79 17.29
CA ILE A 11 -8.35 -7.55 16.52
C ILE A 11 -9.16 -7.96 15.28
N ALA A 12 -10.48 -7.81 15.35
CA ALA A 12 -11.34 -8.00 14.19
C ALA A 12 -10.89 -7.00 13.12
N ALA A 13 -10.24 -7.49 12.06
CA ALA A 13 -9.92 -6.69 10.90
C ALA A 13 -11.25 -6.32 10.23
N THR A 14 -11.75 -5.11 10.49
CA THR A 14 -12.88 -4.58 9.74
C THR A 14 -12.44 -4.42 8.29
N PRO A 15 -13.19 -4.98 7.32
CA PRO A 15 -12.88 -4.77 5.91
C PRO A 15 -12.89 -3.27 5.63
N ALA A 16 -11.80 -2.75 5.08
CA ALA A 16 -11.72 -1.35 4.65
C ALA A 16 -12.86 -1.08 3.65
N THR A 17 -13.67 -0.06 3.93
CA THR A 17 -14.78 0.29 3.05
C THR A 17 -14.24 1.00 1.80
N SER A 18 -15.04 1.06 0.74
CA SER A 18 -14.63 1.73 -0.50
C SER A 18 -14.31 3.23 -0.33
N GLN A 19 -14.87 3.90 0.68
CA GLN A 19 -14.50 5.28 1.03
C GLN A 19 -13.10 5.34 1.67
N ASP A 20 -12.77 4.39 2.53
CA ASP A 20 -11.45 4.31 3.18
C ASP A 20 -10.35 4.09 2.14
N ASN A 21 -10.61 3.28 1.11
CA ASN A 21 -9.67 3.02 0.01
C ASN A 21 -9.37 4.29 -0.82
N ASN A 22 -10.34 5.18 -1.03
CA ASN A 22 -10.10 6.43 -1.75
C ASN A 22 -9.21 7.39 -0.93
N LEU A 23 -9.45 7.47 0.39
CA LEU A 23 -8.62 8.27 1.27
C LEU A 23 -7.19 7.72 1.35
N LEU A 24 -7.03 6.41 1.55
CA LEU A 24 -5.72 5.75 1.55
C LEU A 24 -4.99 5.93 0.21
N LYS A 25 -5.71 5.85 -0.92
CA LYS A 25 -5.12 6.10 -2.24
C LYS A 25 -4.60 7.53 -2.37
N SER A 26 -5.34 8.51 -1.86
CA SER A 26 -4.91 9.92 -1.87
C SER A 26 -3.65 10.14 -1.03
N PHE A 27 -3.55 9.51 0.15
CA PHE A 27 -2.36 9.55 0.99
C PHE A 27 -1.16 8.87 0.32
N CYS A 28 -1.38 7.69 -0.27
CA CYS A 28 -0.34 7.01 -1.04
C CYS A 28 0.18 7.90 -2.18
N LEU A 29 -0.72 8.54 -2.94
CA LEU A 29 -0.34 9.43 -4.03
C LEU A 29 0.46 10.64 -3.55
N ALA A 30 0.10 11.22 -2.40
CA ALA A 30 0.85 12.31 -1.79
C ALA A 30 2.25 11.86 -1.39
N ALA A 31 2.38 10.70 -0.74
CA ALA A 31 3.67 10.12 -0.36
C ALA A 31 4.54 9.80 -1.58
N PHE A 32 3.94 9.22 -2.63
CA PHE A 32 4.61 8.95 -3.89
C PHE A 32 5.16 10.23 -4.53
N LYS A 33 4.33 11.27 -4.67
CA LYS A 33 4.75 12.56 -5.23
C LYS A 33 5.88 13.20 -4.40
N ALA A 34 5.80 13.11 -3.07
CA ALA A 34 6.85 13.61 -2.19
C ALA A 34 8.17 12.83 -2.33
N ALA A 35 8.11 11.51 -2.53
CA ALA A 35 9.29 10.69 -2.77
C ALA A 35 9.96 11.03 -4.11
N MET A 36 9.17 11.16 -5.18
CA MET A 36 9.68 11.55 -6.50
C MET A 36 10.30 12.95 -6.47
N ALA A 37 9.64 13.91 -5.81
CA ALA A 37 10.18 15.26 -5.64
C ALA A 37 11.50 15.27 -4.85
N GLN A 38 11.62 14.46 -3.80
CA GLN A 38 12.87 14.29 -3.06
C GLN A 38 13.98 13.67 -3.93
N ALA A 39 13.64 12.76 -4.84
CA ALA A 39 14.56 12.19 -5.81
C ALA A 39 14.91 13.14 -6.97
N GLY A 40 14.21 14.27 -7.10
CA GLY A 40 14.35 15.17 -8.25
C GLY A 40 13.77 14.59 -9.54
N GLU A 41 12.92 13.57 -9.44
CA GLU A 41 12.35 12.88 -10.59
C GLU A 41 10.92 13.35 -10.86
N THR A 42 10.55 13.40 -12.15
CA THR A 42 9.17 13.62 -12.56
C THR A 42 8.60 12.30 -13.08
N PRO A 43 7.68 11.65 -12.35
CA PRO A 43 7.08 10.40 -12.78
C PRO A 43 6.25 10.61 -14.06
N PRO A 44 6.19 9.63 -14.97
CA PRO A 44 5.28 9.67 -16.10
C PRO A 44 3.81 9.66 -15.63
N PRO A 45 2.87 10.19 -16.44
CA PRO A 45 1.45 10.19 -16.11
C PRO A 45 0.94 8.77 -15.80
N GLY A 46 0.13 8.65 -14.74
CA GLY A 46 -0.50 7.38 -14.33
C GLY A 46 0.35 6.50 -13.41
N MET A 47 1.69 6.70 -13.36
CA MET A 47 2.57 5.84 -12.55
C MET A 47 2.20 5.85 -11.07
N GLY A 48 1.91 7.01 -10.50
CA GLY A 48 1.53 7.12 -9.09
C GLY A 48 0.20 6.43 -8.81
N GLU A 49 -0.80 6.65 -9.67
CA GLU A 49 -2.14 6.09 -9.52
C GLU A 49 -2.14 4.56 -9.60
N GLU A 50 -1.39 4.00 -10.54
CA GLU A 50 -1.23 2.55 -10.70
C GLU A 50 -0.45 1.95 -9.53
N THR A 51 0.68 2.55 -9.16
CA THR A 51 1.51 2.07 -8.03
C THR A 51 0.71 2.07 -6.73
N CYS A 52 -0.07 3.11 -6.48
CA CYS A 52 -0.91 3.20 -5.29
C CYS A 52 -2.10 2.25 -5.31
N SER A 53 -2.67 1.97 -6.50
CA SER A 53 -3.74 0.96 -6.60
C SER A 53 -3.19 -0.43 -6.32
N CYS A 54 -2.04 -0.77 -6.91
CA CYS A 54 -1.31 -2.00 -6.60
C CYS A 54 -1.05 -2.15 -5.10
N PHE A 55 -0.58 -1.10 -4.44
CA PHE A 55 -0.28 -1.15 -3.00
C PHE A 55 -1.51 -1.48 -2.16
N LEU A 56 -2.65 -0.85 -2.47
CA LEU A 56 -3.90 -1.11 -1.76
C LEU A 56 -4.45 -2.50 -2.03
N ASP A 57 -4.29 -3.01 -3.25
CA ASP A 57 -4.69 -4.38 -3.61
C ASP A 57 -3.85 -5.42 -2.86
N GLU A 58 -2.53 -5.24 -2.80
CA GLU A 58 -1.63 -6.13 -2.06
C GLU A 58 -1.94 -6.13 -0.56
N VAL A 59 -2.10 -4.95 0.06
CA VAL A 59 -2.44 -4.82 1.48
C VAL A 59 -3.85 -5.37 1.76
N GLY A 60 -4.82 -5.07 0.89
CA GLY A 60 -6.17 -5.63 0.96
C GLY A 60 -6.21 -7.15 0.79
N GLY A 61 -5.25 -7.71 0.04
CA GLY A 61 -5.00 -9.14 -0.10
C GLY A 61 -4.25 -9.78 1.08
N GLY A 62 -3.86 -8.99 2.09
CA GLY A 62 -3.18 -9.46 3.31
C GLY A 62 -1.66 -9.42 3.25
N ALA A 63 -1.07 -8.82 2.22
CA ALA A 63 0.38 -8.61 2.18
C ALA A 63 0.83 -7.62 3.26
N GLY A 64 2.02 -7.84 3.82
CA GLY A 64 2.66 -6.86 4.69
C GLY A 64 3.01 -5.58 3.92
N ILE A 65 2.95 -4.43 4.60
CA ILE A 65 3.21 -3.10 4.00
C ILE A 65 4.54 -3.05 3.25
N ASP A 66 5.60 -3.63 3.81
CA ASP A 66 6.93 -3.63 3.20
C ASP A 66 7.00 -4.49 1.95
N ALA A 67 6.36 -5.67 1.97
CA ALA A 67 6.26 -6.54 0.82
C ALA A 67 5.43 -5.89 -0.30
N ALA A 68 4.25 -5.35 0.02
CA ALA A 68 3.38 -4.65 -0.92
C ALA A 68 4.11 -3.48 -1.61
N ARG A 69 4.85 -2.68 -0.83
CA ARG A 69 5.63 -1.57 -1.38
C ARG A 69 6.70 -2.03 -2.35
N GLU A 70 7.47 -3.07 -2.01
CA GLU A 70 8.53 -3.57 -2.89
C GLU A 70 7.97 -4.18 -4.17
N THR A 71 6.94 -5.02 -4.06
CA THR A 71 6.22 -5.61 -5.21
C THR A 71 5.72 -4.52 -6.16
N CYS A 72 5.03 -3.50 -5.64
CA CYS A 72 4.43 -2.47 -6.49
C CYS A 72 5.45 -1.51 -7.08
N LYS A 73 6.57 -1.24 -6.38
CA LYS A 73 7.70 -0.51 -6.96
C LYS A 73 8.34 -1.27 -8.13
N GLN A 74 8.56 -2.57 -7.97
CA GLN A 74 9.12 -3.41 -9.04
C GLN A 74 8.18 -3.46 -10.25
N ARG A 75 6.88 -3.68 -10.03
CA ARG A 75 5.87 -3.62 -11.10
C ARG A 75 5.90 -2.27 -11.82
N ALA A 76 5.91 -1.15 -11.09
CA ALA A 76 6.00 0.18 -11.71
C ALA A 76 7.28 0.36 -12.53
N ALA A 77 8.42 -0.11 -12.02
CA ALA A 77 9.68 -0.06 -12.75
C ALA A 77 9.68 -0.92 -14.03
N GLU A 78 8.96 -2.03 -14.04
CA GLU A 78 8.78 -2.87 -15.24
C GLU A 78 7.81 -2.24 -16.25
N THR A 79 6.67 -1.71 -15.78
CA THR A 79 5.63 -1.13 -16.63
C THR A 79 6.08 0.18 -17.29
N TYR A 80 6.85 1.00 -16.57
CA TYR A 80 7.26 2.34 -17.04
C TYR A 80 8.74 2.43 -17.41
N LYS A 81 9.44 1.29 -17.51
CA LYS A 81 10.78 1.23 -18.11
C LYS A 81 10.69 1.77 -19.53
N SER A 82 11.42 2.86 -19.80
CA SER A 82 11.61 3.43 -21.13
C SER A 82 12.97 3.03 -21.68
#